data_AF-S4P0R0-F1
#
_entry.id   AF-S4P0R0-F1
#
_cell.length_a   1.000
_cell.length_b   1.000
_cell.length_c   1.000
_cell.angle_alpha   90.00
_cell.angle_beta   90.00
_cell.angle_gamma   90.00
#
_symmetry.space_group_name_H-M   'P 1'
#
loop_
_entity.id
_entity.type
_entity.pdbx_description
1 polymer ?
#
loop_
_entity_poly.entity_id
_entity_poly.type
_entity_poly.pdbx_seq_one_letter_code
_entity_poly.pdbx_strand_id
1 'polypeptide(L)'
;MAVGALEPQFYSNFLKGLELCEETYSQFDTECKNKFKEIFLTKTQQEWSDIFENLDACVTPVLDLRSVYGHACNSSRKSFYKDHDNLIVPEPAPRLSSTPGISSGKQEAPELGYHTVKILQELGYSKSEICDLIKKNVVNTK
;
A
#
# COMPACT_ATOMS: atom_id res chain seq x y z
N MET A 1 -8.73 12.49 9.55
CA MET A 1 -8.03 11.52 10.42
C MET A 1 -8.85 10.24 10.48
N ALA A 2 -8.23 9.09 10.67
CA ALA A 2 -8.89 7.83 11.03
C ALA A 2 -8.59 7.54 12.51
N VAL A 3 -9.59 7.05 13.25
CA VAL A 3 -9.48 6.78 14.70
C VAL A 3 -9.93 5.34 14.96
N GLY A 4 -9.08 4.57 15.62
CA GLY A 4 -9.30 3.17 16.02
C GLY A 4 -8.94 2.89 17.47
N ALA A 5 -9.06 3.89 18.36
CA ALA A 5 -8.70 3.79 19.77
C ALA A 5 -9.78 3.04 20.60
N LEU A 6 -9.88 1.71 20.41
CA LEU A 6 -10.88 0.86 21.05
C LEU A 6 -10.44 0.35 22.44
N GLU A 7 -9.13 0.34 22.70
CA GLU A 7 -8.58 -0.03 23.98
C GLU A 7 -8.53 1.20 24.92
N PRO A 8 -8.85 1.06 26.22
CA PRO A 8 -8.98 2.21 27.13
C PRO A 8 -7.75 3.12 27.19
N GLN A 9 -6.54 2.53 27.17
CA GLN A 9 -5.29 3.28 27.20
C GLN A 9 -5.12 4.18 25.97
N PHE A 10 -5.49 3.69 24.78
CA PHE A 10 -5.39 4.45 23.54
C PHE A 10 -6.48 5.50 23.45
N TYR A 11 -7.67 5.21 23.99
CA TYR A 11 -8.76 6.18 24.07
C TYR A 11 -8.42 7.36 25.00
N SER A 12 -7.82 7.07 26.16
CA SER A 12 -7.28 8.08 27.07
C SER A 12 -6.28 9.00 26.36
N ASN A 13 -5.31 8.42 25.64
CA ASN A 13 -4.33 9.20 24.89
C ASN A 13 -4.95 9.95 23.71
N PHE A 14 -5.98 9.41 23.08
CA PHE A 14 -6.76 10.10 22.05
C PHE A 14 -7.43 11.35 22.61
N LEU A 15 -8.12 11.25 23.75
CA LEU A 15 -8.74 12.40 24.41
C LEU A 15 -7.70 13.42 24.89
N LYS A 16 -6.54 12.99 25.38
CA LYS A 16 -5.42 13.90 25.70
C LYS A 16 -4.99 14.71 24.48
N GLY A 17 -4.85 14.08 23.31
CA GLY A 17 -4.51 14.77 22.06
C GLY A 17 -5.61 15.72 21.57
N LEU A 18 -6.87 15.47 21.93
CA LEU A 18 -7.99 16.39 21.68
C LEU A 18 -8.21 17.43 22.80
N GLU A 19 -7.42 17.38 23.88
CA GLU A 19 -7.59 18.21 25.08
C GLU A 19 -8.98 18.05 25.74
N LEU A 20 -9.49 16.81 25.79
CA LEU A 20 -10.79 16.45 26.37
C LEU A 20 -10.66 15.60 27.64
N CYS A 21 -11.71 15.61 28.47
CA CYS A 21 -11.79 14.81 29.69
C CYS A 21 -12.61 13.52 29.50
N GLU A 22 -12.10 12.39 29.99
CA GLU A 22 -12.77 11.07 29.97
C GLU A 22 -14.11 11.05 30.72
N GLU A 23 -14.27 11.90 31.75
CA GLU A 23 -15.51 11.98 32.54
C GLU A 23 -16.68 12.51 31.70
N THR A 24 -16.40 13.39 30.73
CA THR A 24 -17.40 13.98 29.84
C THR A 24 -17.55 13.18 28.55
N TYR A 25 -16.45 12.62 28.05
CA TYR A 25 -16.40 11.90 26.78
C TYR A 25 -16.06 10.44 27.08
N SER A 26 -17.08 9.64 27.39
CA SER A 26 -16.90 8.22 27.66
C SER A 26 -16.73 7.42 26.36
N GLN A 27 -15.88 6.39 26.39
CA GLN A 27 -15.50 5.61 25.22
C GLN A 27 -16.67 4.99 24.44
N PHE A 28 -17.71 4.56 25.16
CA PHE A 28 -18.86 3.87 24.57
C PHE A 28 -20.06 4.79 24.34
N ASP A 29 -19.88 6.10 24.54
CA ASP A 29 -20.90 7.08 24.19
C ASP A 29 -20.90 7.34 22.69
N THR A 30 -22.02 6.99 22.04
CA THR A 30 -22.20 7.15 20.59
C THR A 30 -22.41 8.61 20.18
N GLU A 31 -22.80 9.49 21.12
CA GLU A 31 -23.03 10.92 20.87
C GLU A 31 -21.72 11.69 20.68
N CYS A 32 -20.61 11.19 21.22
CA CYS A 32 -19.29 11.80 21.13
C CYS A 32 -18.75 11.95 19.69
N LYS A 33 -19.23 11.14 18.73
CA LYS A 33 -18.74 11.13 17.34
C LYS A 33 -18.87 12.50 16.65
N ASN A 34 -19.98 13.20 16.87
CA ASN A 34 -20.20 14.52 16.28
C ASN A 34 -19.23 15.55 16.86
N LYS A 35 -18.98 15.48 18.17
CA LYS A 35 -18.03 16.38 18.82
C LYS A 35 -16.60 16.17 18.31
N PHE A 36 -16.16 14.92 18.19
CA PHE A 36 -14.83 14.62 17.64
C PHE A 36 -14.69 15.11 16.20
N LYS A 37 -15.73 14.96 15.38
CA LYS A 37 -15.76 15.52 14.02
C LYS A 37 -15.57 17.04 14.03
N GLU A 38 -16.32 17.76 14.86
CA GLU A 38 -16.18 19.22 14.99
C GLU A 38 -14.75 19.62 15.37
N ILE A 39 -14.17 18.93 16.35
CA ILE A 39 -12.79 19.19 16.79
C ILE A 39 -11.81 18.93 15.65
N PHE A 40 -11.89 17.78 14.97
CA PHE A 40 -11.00 17.48 13.85
C PHE A 40 -11.07 18.50 12.71
N LEU A 41 -12.19 19.21 12.53
CA LEU A 41 -12.32 20.28 11.54
C LEU A 41 -11.60 21.59 11.93
N THR A 42 -11.15 21.74 13.18
CA THR A 42 -10.49 22.97 13.66
C THR A 42 -9.01 23.08 13.29
N LYS A 43 -8.37 21.98 12.85
CA LYS A 43 -6.97 21.96 12.43
C LYS A 43 -6.82 21.17 11.13
N THR A 44 -5.74 21.43 10.42
CA THR A 44 -5.34 20.68 9.23
C THR A 44 -4.95 19.24 9.58
N GLN A 45 -4.93 18.36 8.57
CA GLN A 45 -4.46 16.98 8.74
C GLN A 45 -3.03 16.92 9.27
N GLN A 46 -2.14 17.82 8.82
CA GLN A 46 -0.74 17.87 9.26
C GLN A 46 -0.65 18.23 10.74
N GLU A 47 -1.34 19.28 11.18
CA GLU A 47 -1.33 19.68 12.59
C GLU A 47 -1.85 18.55 13.51
N TRP A 48 -2.90 17.83 13.10
CA TRP A 48 -3.34 16.65 13.84
C TRP A 48 -2.31 15.52 13.82
N SER A 49 -1.63 15.32 12.70
CA SER A 49 -0.59 14.30 12.59
C SER A 49 0.57 14.60 13.54
N ASP A 50 1.00 15.87 13.63
CA ASP A 50 2.06 16.32 14.53
C ASP A 50 1.67 16.13 16.01
N ILE A 51 0.40 16.40 16.37
CA ILE A 51 -0.13 16.17 17.72
C ILE A 51 -0.11 14.68 18.08
N PHE A 52 -0.56 13.81 17.17
CA PHE A 52 -0.72 12.39 17.44
C PHE A 52 0.54 11.55 17.18
N GLU A 53 1.57 12.07 16.48
CA GLU A 53 2.78 11.32 16.13
C GLU A 53 3.51 10.73 17.35
N ASN A 54 3.51 11.45 18.46
CA ASN A 54 4.18 11.04 19.70
C ASN A 54 3.20 10.58 20.80
N LEU A 55 1.91 10.50 20.49
CA LEU A 55 0.90 9.96 21.37
C LEU A 55 0.65 8.51 20.99
N ASP A 56 0.70 7.61 21.97
CA ASP A 56 0.26 6.23 21.81
C ASP A 56 -1.28 6.18 21.76
N ALA A 57 -1.83 6.75 20.70
CA ALA A 57 -3.25 6.80 20.38
C ALA A 57 -3.41 6.21 18.97
N CYS A 58 -4.35 5.29 18.78
CA CYS A 58 -4.61 4.69 17.47
C CYS A 58 -5.33 5.70 16.53
N VAL A 59 -4.61 6.74 16.12
CA VAL A 59 -5.07 7.81 15.23
C VAL A 59 -4.05 7.98 14.10
N THR A 60 -4.52 8.01 12.85
CA THR A 60 -3.63 8.17 11.70
C THR A 60 -4.18 9.18 10.70
N PRO A 61 -3.31 9.81 9.87
CA PRO A 61 -3.78 10.50 8.69
C PRO A 61 -4.44 9.52 7.70
N VAL A 62 -5.36 10.04 6.89
CA VAL A 62 -5.91 9.32 5.74
C VAL A 62 -5.21 9.88 4.51
N LEU A 63 -4.30 9.10 3.95
CA LEU A 63 -3.46 9.51 2.83
C LEU A 63 -4.12 9.18 1.49
N ASP A 64 -3.89 10.04 0.51
CA ASP A 64 -4.24 9.77 -0.88
C ASP A 64 -3.15 8.93 -1.59
N LEU A 65 -3.48 8.36 -2.74
CA LEU A 65 -2.57 7.50 -3.51
C LEU A 65 -1.30 8.22 -4.02
N ARG A 66 -1.31 9.54 -4.13
CA ARG A 66 -0.15 10.33 -4.59
C ARG A 66 0.79 10.65 -3.44
N SER A 67 0.25 10.93 -2.25
CA SER A 67 1.02 11.23 -1.04
C SER A 67 1.56 9.99 -0.33
N VAL A 68 0.89 8.83 -0.47
CA VAL A 68 1.28 7.57 0.19
C VAL A 68 2.73 7.15 -0.09
N TYR A 69 3.22 7.40 -1.31
CA TYR A 69 4.59 7.07 -1.72
C TYR A 69 5.65 7.75 -0.84
N GLY A 70 5.46 9.05 -0.56
CA GLY A 70 6.44 9.88 0.14
C GLY A 70 6.35 9.81 1.66
N HIS A 71 5.28 9.24 2.21
CA HIS A 71 5.07 9.18 3.66
C HIS A 71 6.22 8.46 4.39
N ALA A 72 6.64 8.97 5.54
CA ALA A 72 7.86 8.55 6.25
C ALA A 72 7.96 7.02 6.46
N CYS A 73 6.85 6.37 6.84
CA CYS A 73 6.79 4.92 7.02
C CYS A 73 7.05 4.13 5.73
N ASN A 74 6.59 4.63 4.59
CA ASN A 74 6.77 3.97 3.29
C ASN A 74 8.15 4.26 2.70
N SER A 75 8.62 5.51 2.82
CA SER A 75 9.94 5.95 2.40
C SER A 75 11.06 5.18 3.13
N SER A 76 10.96 5.07 4.47
CA SER A 76 11.95 4.33 5.28
C SER A 76 12.04 2.85 4.94
N ARG A 77 10.93 2.24 4.51
CA ARG A 77 10.84 0.82 4.12
C ARG A 77 11.06 0.57 2.63
N LYS A 78 11.31 1.63 1.85
CA LYS A 78 11.36 1.59 0.38
C LYS A 78 10.15 0.83 -0.18
N SER A 79 8.96 1.03 0.37
CA SER A 79 7.76 0.23 0.05
C SER A 79 7.30 0.37 -1.40
N PHE A 80 7.79 1.39 -2.09
CA PHE A 80 7.45 1.70 -3.47
C PHE A 80 8.71 2.10 -4.25
N TYR A 81 8.64 2.02 -5.57
CA TYR A 81 9.60 2.59 -6.50
C TYR A 81 8.88 3.29 -7.65
N LYS A 82 9.63 4.01 -8.49
CA LYS A 82 9.14 4.59 -9.74
C LYS A 82 9.64 3.76 -10.91
N ASP A 83 8.73 3.35 -11.79
CA ASP A 83 9.06 2.63 -13.01
C ASP A 83 9.55 3.56 -14.15
N HIS A 84 9.73 3.01 -15.34
CA HIS A 84 10.20 3.74 -16.52
C HIS A 84 9.23 4.83 -17.00
N ASP A 85 7.93 4.70 -16.69
CA ASP A 85 6.88 5.67 -16.99
C ASP A 85 6.62 6.65 -15.83
N ASN A 86 7.50 6.64 -14.81
CA ASN A 86 7.42 7.47 -13.60
C ASN A 86 6.13 7.21 -12.78
N LEU A 87 5.54 6.02 -12.92
CA LEU A 87 4.41 5.55 -12.11
C LEU A 87 4.90 4.99 -10.78
N ILE A 88 4.09 5.16 -9.73
CA ILE A 88 4.36 4.61 -8.40
C ILE A 88 3.95 3.15 -8.39
N VAL A 89 4.91 2.25 -8.20
CA VAL A 89 4.69 0.81 -8.15
C VAL A 89 5.07 0.27 -6.77
N PRO A 90 4.21 -0.54 -6.13
CA PRO A 90 4.55 -1.16 -4.86
C PRO A 90 5.65 -2.20 -5.05
N GLU A 91 6.54 -2.27 -4.08
CA GLU A 91 7.49 -3.38 -3.98
C GLU A 91 6.85 -4.57 -3.23
N PRO A 92 7.34 -5.81 -3.45
CA PRO A 92 6.78 -6.99 -2.79
C PRO A 92 6.84 -6.94 -1.26
N ALA A 93 5.74 -7.37 -0.63
CA ALA A 93 5.62 -7.59 0.80
C ALA A 93 5.31 -9.08 1.10
N PRO A 94 5.77 -9.65 2.22
CA PRO A 94 6.63 -9.04 3.25
C PRO A 94 8.09 -8.85 2.80
N ARG A 95 8.85 -8.03 3.54
CA ARG A 95 10.29 -7.85 3.32
C ARG A 95 11.07 -9.00 3.97
N LEU A 96 11.53 -9.92 3.14
CA LEU A 96 12.33 -11.07 3.58
C LEU A 96 13.82 -10.70 3.58
N SER A 97 14.52 -10.98 4.67
CA SER A 97 15.95 -10.69 4.82
C SER A 97 16.83 -11.63 3.99
N SER A 98 16.55 -12.95 4.02
CA SER A 98 17.36 -13.96 3.33
C SER A 98 17.04 -14.08 1.85
N THR A 99 15.78 -13.84 1.46
CA THR A 99 15.30 -13.99 0.07
C THR A 99 14.41 -12.81 -0.33
N PRO A 100 14.97 -11.60 -0.51
CA PRO A 100 14.18 -10.43 -0.87
C PRO A 100 13.38 -10.66 -2.16
N GLY A 101 12.08 -10.37 -2.13
CA GLY A 101 11.25 -10.41 -3.33
C GLY A 101 11.63 -9.32 -4.33
N ILE A 102 11.61 -9.64 -5.62
CA ILE A 102 11.87 -8.70 -6.71
C ILE A 102 10.55 -8.41 -7.42
N SER A 103 10.16 -7.13 -7.53
CA SER A 103 8.97 -6.75 -8.29
C SER A 103 9.08 -7.18 -9.75
N SER A 104 8.07 -7.88 -10.27
CA SER A 104 7.95 -8.17 -11.71
C SER A 104 7.69 -6.91 -12.54
N GLY A 105 7.15 -5.85 -11.93
CA GLY A 105 6.97 -4.55 -12.61
C GLY A 105 8.27 -3.82 -12.93
N LYS A 106 9.44 -4.36 -12.53
CA LYS A 106 10.75 -3.86 -12.97
C LYS A 106 11.19 -4.45 -14.30
N GLN A 107 10.49 -5.48 -14.76
CA GLN A 107 10.72 -6.11 -16.05
C GLN A 107 9.73 -5.52 -17.05
N GLU A 108 10.14 -5.40 -18.32
CA GLU A 108 9.21 -5.06 -19.39
C GLU A 108 8.11 -6.12 -19.47
N ALA A 109 6.86 -5.66 -19.57
CA ALA A 109 5.74 -6.57 -19.74
C ALA A 109 5.93 -7.35 -21.06
N PRO A 110 5.88 -8.69 -21.04
CA PRO A 110 6.07 -9.45 -22.26
C PRO A 110 4.92 -9.21 -23.23
N GLU A 111 5.26 -8.99 -24.49
CA GLU A 111 4.27 -8.93 -25.56
C GLU A 111 3.60 -10.30 -25.78
N LEU A 112 2.46 -10.28 -26.46
CA LEU A 112 1.78 -11.51 -26.87
C LEU A 112 2.72 -12.38 -27.69
N GLY A 113 2.92 -13.62 -27.25
CA GLY A 113 3.78 -14.60 -27.92
C GLY A 113 5.28 -14.48 -27.60
N TYR A 114 5.71 -13.53 -26.75
CA TYR A 114 7.12 -13.29 -26.42
C TYR A 114 7.85 -14.55 -25.93
N HIS A 115 7.18 -15.39 -25.14
CA HIS A 115 7.75 -16.61 -24.58
C HIS A 115 7.37 -17.91 -25.31
N THR A 116 6.57 -17.85 -26.40
CA THR A 116 5.98 -19.04 -27.05
C THR A 116 7.04 -20.06 -27.45
N VAL A 117 8.07 -19.65 -28.18
CA VAL A 117 9.12 -20.56 -28.67
C VAL A 117 9.92 -21.14 -27.51
N LYS A 118 10.29 -20.29 -26.52
CA LYS A 118 11.06 -20.69 -25.35
C LYS A 118 10.33 -21.79 -24.56
N ILE A 119 9.05 -21.58 -24.26
CA ILE A 119 8.24 -22.53 -23.50
C ILE A 119 8.06 -23.85 -24.28
N LEU A 120 7.79 -23.80 -25.58
CA LEU A 120 7.66 -25.02 -26.39
C LEU A 120 8.96 -25.84 -26.43
N GLN A 121 10.12 -25.18 -26.47
CA GLN A 121 11.41 -25.85 -26.37
C GLN A 121 11.62 -26.49 -24.98
N GLU A 122 11.28 -25.79 -23.90
CA GLU A 122 11.34 -26.33 -22.53
C GLU A 122 10.41 -27.54 -22.33
N LEU A 123 9.28 -27.57 -23.04
CA LEU A 123 8.35 -28.71 -23.07
C LEU A 123 8.81 -29.87 -23.97
N GLY A 124 9.91 -29.72 -24.69
CA GLY A 124 10.52 -30.78 -25.51
C GLY A 124 10.10 -30.83 -26.97
N TYR A 125 9.39 -29.82 -27.48
CA TYR A 125 9.09 -29.74 -28.92
C TYR A 125 10.34 -29.45 -29.73
N SER A 126 10.49 -30.17 -30.85
CA SER A 126 11.54 -29.91 -31.83
C SER A 126 11.31 -28.58 -32.55
N LYS A 127 12.39 -28.00 -33.10
CA LYS A 127 12.30 -26.78 -33.93
C LYS A 127 11.33 -26.94 -35.11
N SER A 128 11.26 -28.13 -35.72
CA SER A 128 10.35 -28.41 -36.82
C SER A 128 8.88 -28.40 -36.37
N GLU A 129 8.56 -29.03 -35.25
CA GLU A 129 7.19 -29.03 -34.72
C GLU A 129 6.73 -27.62 -34.35
N ILE A 130 7.61 -26.81 -33.75
CA ILE A 130 7.32 -25.42 -33.40
C ILE A 130 7.03 -24.61 -34.67
N CYS A 131 7.86 -24.74 -35.71
CA CYS A 131 7.61 -24.07 -36.99
C CYS A 131 6.27 -24.48 -37.61
N ASP A 132 5.88 -25.75 -37.50
CA ASP A 132 4.60 -26.24 -38.01
C ASP A 132 3.40 -25.68 -37.23
N LEU A 133 3.52 -25.55 -35.90
CA LEU A 133 2.49 -24.93 -35.06
C LEU A 133 2.29 -23.45 -35.39
N ILE A 134 3.38 -22.72 -35.63
CA ILE A 134 3.34 -21.31 -36.05
C ILE A 134 2.69 -21.20 -37.43
N LYS A 135 3.10 -22.01 -38.41
CA LYS A 135 2.52 -22.00 -39.77
C LYS A 135 1.02 -22.32 -39.79
N LYS A 136 0.56 -23.21 -38.90
CA LYS A 136 -0.86 -23.56 -38.75
C LYS A 136 -1.65 -22.54 -37.94
N ASN A 137 -1.03 -21.44 -37.49
CA ASN A 137 -1.61 -20.45 -36.58
C ASN A 137 -2.20 -21.07 -35.29
N VAL A 138 -1.63 -22.19 -34.83
CA VAL A 138 -2.01 -22.81 -33.55
C VAL A 138 -1.42 -22.02 -32.37
N VAL A 139 -0.24 -21.45 -32.58
CA VAL A 139 0.46 -20.58 -31.62
C VAL A 139 0.95 -19.32 -32.32
N ASN A 140 1.07 -18.22 -31.58
CA ASN A 140 1.57 -16.94 -32.09
C ASN A 140 2.95 -16.62 -31.51
N THR A 141 3.77 -15.94 -32.30
CA THR A 141 5.11 -15.45 -31.93
C THR A 141 5.21 -13.98 -32.31
N LYS A 142 6.04 -13.23 -31.59
CA LYS A 142 6.41 -11.85 -31.99
C LYS A 142 7.18 -11.86 -33.31
#